data_AF-A0A2E0P9V7-F1
#
_entry.id   AF-A0A2E0P9V7-F1
#
_cell.length_a   1.000
_cell.length_b   1.000
_cell.length_c   1.000
_cell.angle_alpha   90.00
_cell.angle_beta   90.00
_cell.angle_gamma   90.00
#
_symmetry.space_group_name_H-M   'P 1'
#
loop_
_entity.id
_entity.type
_entity.pdbx_description
1 polymer ?
#
loop_
_entity_poly.entity_id
_entity_poly.type
_entity_poly.pdbx_seq_one_letter_code
_entity_poly.pdbx_strand_id
1 'polypeptide(L)' 'MFPQRLITKPVVWELSKKFPVITNVRQASVTGEIGLVCLELEGLTKDVKKAVSWLERRGVSVEPVEINVIES' A
#
# COMPACT_ATOMS: atom_id res chain seq x y z
N MET A 1 0.64 5.68 5.21
CA MET A 1 1.09 5.65 6.63
C MET A 1 0.36 4.57 7.42
N PHE A 2 1.12 3.71 8.09
CA PHE A 2 0.65 2.69 9.02
C PHE A 2 0.72 3.25 10.45
N PRO A 3 -0.39 3.26 11.22
CA PRO A 3 -0.36 3.60 12.63
C PRO A 3 0.30 2.49 13.46
N GLN A 4 0.74 2.81 14.68
CA GLN A 4 1.41 1.88 15.60
C GLN A 4 0.75 0.50 15.71
N ARG A 5 -0.59 0.44 15.80
CA ARG A 5 -1.32 -0.83 15.93
C ARG A 5 -1.22 -1.75 14.71
N LEU A 6 -0.76 -1.24 13.56
CA LEU A 6 -0.64 -1.98 12.30
C LEU A 6 0.81 -2.28 11.89
N ILE A 7 1.83 -1.67 12.50
CA ILE A 7 3.24 -1.86 12.11
C ILE A 7 3.72 -3.32 12.29
N THR A 8 3.11 -4.07 13.21
CA THR A 8 3.40 -5.50 13.47
C THR A 8 2.47 -6.45 12.73
N LYS A 9 1.58 -5.93 11.86
CA LYS A 9 0.62 -6.74 11.10
C LYS A 9 1.10 -6.95 9.66
N PRO A 10 0.88 -8.13 9.06
CA PRO A 10 1.36 -8.45 7.71
C PRO A 10 0.48 -7.83 6.61
N VAL A 11 0.17 -6.54 6.71
CA VAL A 11 -0.87 -5.89 5.90
C VAL A 11 -0.58 -5.97 4.40
N VAL A 12 0.67 -5.78 3.98
CA VAL A 12 1.07 -5.85 2.56
C VAL A 12 0.93 -7.27 2.01
N TRP A 13 1.25 -8.29 2.80
CA TRP A 13 1.02 -9.68 2.42
C TRP A 13 -0.48 -10.02 2.33
N GLU A 14 -1.29 -9.56 3.30
CA GLU A 14 -2.74 -9.75 3.24
C GLU A 14 -3.38 -9.05 2.04
N LEU A 15 -2.81 -7.92 1.61
CA LEU A 15 -3.24 -7.18 0.42
C LEU A 15 -3.11 -8.04 -0.84
N SER A 16 -1.93 -8.62 -1.09
CA SER A 16 -1.67 -9.46 -2.27
C SER A 16 -2.40 -10.81 -2.24
N LYS A 17 -2.79 -11.29 -1.05
CA LYS A 17 -3.65 -12.46 -0.93
C LYS A 17 -5.14 -12.17 -1.17
N LYS A 18 -5.60 -10.95 -0.90
CA LYS A 18 -7.01 -10.56 -1.03
C LYS A 18 -7.38 -10.04 -2.41
N PHE A 19 -6.44 -9.41 -3.10
CA PHE A 19 -6.66 -8.78 -4.40
C PHE A 19 -5.63 -9.31 -5.40
N PRO A 20 -6.02 -9.47 -6.68
CA PRO A 20 -5.10 -9.88 -7.74
C PRO A 20 -4.20 -8.70 -8.14
N VAL A 21 -3.36 -8.25 -7.21
CA VAL A 21 -2.41 -7.16 -7.39
C VAL A 21 -1.01 -7.63 -7.01
N ILE A 22 -0.02 -7.19 -7.78
CA ILE A 22 1.38 -7.33 -7.45
C ILE A 22 1.78 -6.11 -6.63
N THR A 23 2.53 -6.35 -5.55
CA THR A 23 2.99 -5.31 -4.63
C THR A 23 4.50 -5.20 -4.72
N ASN A 24 5.01 -4.01 -5.05
CA ASN A 24 6.44 -3.73 -5.09
C ASN A 24 6.78 -2.61 -4.10
N VAL A 25 7.65 -2.89 -3.13
CA VAL A 25 8.03 -1.92 -2.09
C VAL A 25 9.18 -1.08 -2.63
N ARG A 26 8.90 0.20 -2.95
CA ARG A 26 9.93 1.15 -3.43
C ARG A 26 10.76 1.70 -2.27
N GLN A 27 10.11 1.97 -1.14
CA GLN A 27 10.74 2.44 0.08
C GLN A 27 9.90 2.02 1.29
N ALA A 28 10.54 1.69 2.40
CA ALA A 28 9.87 1.49 3.68
C ALA A 28 10.73 2.01 4.83
N SER A 29 10.08 2.66 5.80
CA SER A 29 10.67 3.01 7.09
C SER A 29 9.65 2.67 8.17
N VAL A 30 10.06 1.88 9.16
CA VAL A 30 9.20 1.46 10.26
C VAL A 30 9.90 1.74 11.58
N THR A 31 9.23 2.49 12.43
CA THR A 31 9.65 2.75 13.82
C THR A 31 8.66 2.07 14.78
N GLY A 32 8.90 2.18 16.09
CA GLY A 32 7.96 1.70 17.11
C GLY A 32 6.61 2.43 17.14
N GLU A 33 6.48 3.55 16.42
CA GLU A 33 5.30 4.42 16.45
C GLU A 33 4.56 4.46 15.11
N ILE A 34 5.29 4.50 13.99
CA ILE A 34 4.70 4.65 12.66
C ILE A 34 5.44 3.81 11.62
N GLY A 35 4.71 3.42 10.57
CA GLY A 35 5.27 2.85 9.35
C GLY A 35 4.97 3.75 8.15
N LEU A 36 5.99 4.07 7.38
CA LEU A 36 5.87 4.73 6.08
C LEU A 36 6.32 3.74 5.00
N VAL A 37 5.47 3.50 4.01
CA VAL A 37 5.76 2.58 2.91
C VAL A 37 5.31 3.23 1.62
N CYS A 38 6.25 3.39 0.68
CA CYS A 38 5.95 3.71 -0.71
C CYS A 38 5.77 2.38 -1.45
N LEU A 39 4.52 2.08 -1.77
CA LEU A 39 4.11 0.82 -2.38
C LEU A 39 3.61 1.08 -3.79
N GLU A 40 4.26 0.45 -4.75
CA GLU A 40 3.76 0.36 -6.11
C GLU A 40 2.81 -0.83 -6.22
N LEU A 41 1.65 -0.61 -6.82
CA LEU A 41 0.60 -1.60 -7.01
C LEU A 41 0.36 -1.79 -8.51
N GLU A 42 0.59 -3.01 -8.99
CA GLU A 42 0.33 -3.39 -10.37
C GLU A 42 -0.85 -4.36 -10.43
N GLY A 43 -1.76 -4.14 -11.37
CA GLY A 43 -2.93 -4.96 -11.58
C GLY A 43 -4.01 -4.20 -12.34
N LEU A 44 -5.18 -4.81 -12.51
CA LEU A 44 -6.31 -4.13 -13.13
C LEU A 44 -6.75 -2.94 -12.28
N THR A 45 -7.08 -1.81 -12.91
CA THR A 45 -7.47 -0.57 -12.23
C THR A 45 -8.58 -0.78 -11.19
N LYS A 46 -9.56 -1.64 -11.49
CA LYS A 46 -10.66 -1.97 -10.57
C LYS A 46 -10.19 -2.68 -9.29
N ASP A 47 -9.15 -3.52 -9.40
CA ASP A 47 -8.63 -4.32 -8.31
C ASP A 47 -7.65 -3.50 -7.46
N VAL A 48 -6.84 -2.65 -8.10
CA VAL A 48 -6.03 -1.62 -7.42
C VAL A 48 -6.92 -0.68 -6.60
N LYS A 49 -8.00 -0.16 -7.18
CA LYS A 49 -8.96 0.71 -6.45
C LYS A 49 -9.56 -0.01 -5.23
N LYS A 50 -9.98 -1.27 -5.37
CA LYS A 50 -10.49 -2.08 -4.24
C LYS A 50 -9.43 -2.29 -3.16
N ALA A 51 -8.18 -2.55 -3.56
CA ALA A 51 -7.05 -2.75 -2.67
C ALA A 51 -6.75 -1.48 -1.85
N VAL A 52 -6.71 -0.31 -2.49
CA VAL A 52 -6.54 0.99 -1.85
C VAL A 52 -7.66 1.26 -0.84
N SER A 53 -8.93 1.13 -1.26
CA SER A 53 -10.06 1.35 -0.34
C SER A 53 -10.07 0.37 0.84
N TRP A 54 -9.51 -0.84 0.67
CA TRP A 54 -9.38 -1.80 1.77
C TRP A 54 -8.30 -1.38 2.78
N LEU A 55 -7.18 -0.83 2.33
CA LEU A 55 -6.14 -0.27 3.20
C LEU A 55 -6.71 0.89 4.04
N GLU A 56 -7.43 1.81 3.41
CA GLU A 56 -8.08 2.96 4.06
C GLU A 56 -9.06 2.50 5.14
N ARG A 57 -9.96 1.54 4.82
CA ARG A 57 -10.90 0.97 5.79
C ARG A 57 -10.22 0.29 6.98
N ARG A 58 -8.98 -0.17 6.81
CA ARG A 58 -8.19 -0.77 7.90
C ARG A 58 -7.55 0.27 8.81
N GLY A 59 -7.59 1.55 8.41
CA GLY A 59 -6.98 2.69 9.09
C GLY A 59 -5.54 2.94 8.65
N VAL A 60 -5.12 2.43 7.48
CA VAL A 60 -3.90 2.88 6.82
C VAL A 60 -4.22 4.15 6.05
N SER A 61 -3.50 5.25 6.29
CA SER A 61 -3.63 6.43 5.43
C SER A 61 -2.93 6.16 4.10
N VAL A 62 -3.60 6.37 2.98
CA VAL A 62 -3.05 6.15 1.64
C VAL A 62 -3.08 7.47 0.89
N GLU A 63 -1.92 7.92 0.44
CA GLU A 63 -1.80 9.08 -0.43
C GLU A 63 -1.29 8.59 -1.78
N PRO A 64 -1.99 8.89 -2.90
CA PRO A 64 -1.51 8.54 -4.22
C PRO A 64 -0.25 9.35 -4.52
N VAL A 65 0.81 8.64 -4.94
CA VAL A 65 2.01 9.29 -5.48
C VAL A 65 1.83 9.33 -6.99
N GLU A 66 1.64 10.52 -7.55
CA GLU A 66 1.69 10.71 -8.99
C GLU A 66 3.11 10.43 -9.46
N ILE A 67 3.32 9.23 -10.02
CA ILE A 67 4.50 8.99 -10.83
C ILE A 67 4.18 9.65 -12.17
N ASN A 68 4.77 10.81 -12.44
CA ASN A 68 4.81 11.37 -13.79
C ASN A 68 5.50 10.32 -14.67
N VAL A 69 4.72 9.49 -15.36
CA VAL A 69 5.24 8.62 -16.40
C VAL A 69 5.61 9.55 -17.55
N ILE A 70 6.88 9.93 -17.60
CA ILE A 70 7.45 10.44 -18.85
C ILE A 70 7.53 9.21 -19.75
N GLU A 71 6.47 8.94 -20.51
CA GLU A 71 6.56 8.04 -21.65
C GLU A 71 7.57 8.69 -22.61
N SER A 72 8.74 8.08 -22.74
CA SER A 72 9.70 8.41 -23.81
C SER A 72 9.45 7.51 -25.01
#